data_AF-A0A527ZHQ7-F1
#
_entry.id   AF-A0A527ZHQ7-F1
#
_cell.length_a   1.000
_cell.length_b   1.000
_cell.length_c   1.000
_cell.angle_alpha   90.00
_cell.angle_beta   90.00
_cell.angle_gamma   90.00
#
_symmetry.space_group_name_H-M   'P 1'
#
loop_
_entity.id
_entity.type
_entity.pdbx_description
1 polymer ?
#
loop_
_entity_poly.entity_id
_entity_poly.type
_entity_poly.pdbx_seq_one_letter_code
_entity_poly.pdbx_strand_id
1 'polypeptide(L)'
;MSFFSRYLPFVAAMALVVVASNVLVQFPLQGAIGGLSLADILTWGAFTYPFSFLVTDLANRRYGPAVARRIVFVGFTAAVICSVVIPPLLFRYGLIEFETAADRLVRIAAASGTAFLIA
;
A
#
# COMPACT_ATOMS: atom_id res chain seq x y z
N MET A 1 11.46 -1.83 -27.42
CA MET A 1 11.39 -1.67 -25.95
C MET A 1 10.05 -2.25 -25.51
N SER A 2 10.07 -3.37 -24.79
CA SER A 2 8.86 -4.17 -24.52
C SER A 2 7.83 -3.37 -23.71
N PHE A 3 6.55 -3.63 -23.98
CA PHE A 3 5.38 -3.09 -23.27
C PHE A 3 5.60 -3.06 -21.75
N PHE A 4 6.23 -4.12 -21.22
CA PHE A 4 6.53 -4.30 -19.80
C PHE A 4 7.44 -3.22 -19.20
N SER A 5 8.57 -2.87 -19.84
CA SER A 5 9.53 -1.89 -19.29
C SER A 5 8.96 -0.46 -19.20
N ARG A 6 7.92 -0.15 -19.96
CA ARG A 6 7.34 1.20 -20.02
C ARG A 6 6.36 1.47 -18.86
N TYR A 7 5.69 0.43 -18.35
CA TYR A 7 4.70 0.55 -17.26
C TYR A 7 5.24 0.09 -15.91
N LEU A 8 6.27 -0.77 -15.89
CA LEU A 8 6.91 -1.25 -14.67
C LEU A 8 7.25 -0.14 -13.66
N PRO A 9 7.85 1.00 -14.03
CA PRO A 9 8.17 2.04 -13.04
C PRO A 9 6.93 2.62 -12.35
N PHE A 10 5.81 2.76 -13.07
CA PHE A 10 4.55 3.24 -12.49
C PHE A 10 3.91 2.20 -11.57
N VAL A 11 3.96 0.93 -11.96
CA VAL A 11 3.46 -0.18 -11.14
C VAL A 11 4.30 -0.31 -9.86
N ALA A 12 5.62 -0.23 -9.97
CA ALA A 12 6.54 -0.27 -8.83
C ALA A 12 6.35 0.94 -7.91
N ALA A 13 6.20 2.14 -8.47
CA ALA A 13 5.91 3.35 -7.69
C ALA A 13 4.57 3.23 -6.94
N MET A 14 3.52 2.76 -7.62
CA MET A 14 2.22 2.49 -6.96
C MET A 14 2.39 1.47 -5.84
N ALA A 15 3.06 0.36 -6.12
CA ALA A 15 3.25 -0.69 -5.12
C ALA A 15 4.03 -0.19 -3.90
N LEU A 16 5.11 0.57 -4.11
CA LEU A 16 5.93 1.14 -3.05
C LEU A 16 5.15 2.12 -2.18
N VAL A 17 4.36 3.02 -2.79
CA VAL A 17 3.53 3.99 -2.05
C VAL A 17 2.48 3.27 -1.21
N VAL A 18 1.83 2.25 -1.75
CA VAL A 18 0.79 1.50 -1.02
C VAL A 18 1.40 0.68 0.11
N VAL A 19 2.53 -0.01 -0.11
CA VAL A 19 3.25 -0.73 0.96
C VAL A 19 3.69 0.24 2.05
N ALA A 20 4.29 1.37 1.69
CA ALA A 20 4.69 2.40 2.64
C ALA A 20 3.49 2.92 3.44
N SER A 21 2.36 3.17 2.78
CA SER A 21 1.12 3.61 3.43
C SER A 21 0.58 2.55 4.39
N ASN A 22 0.57 1.27 4.00
CA ASN A 22 0.14 0.17 4.88
C ASN A 22 1.01 0.02 6.13
N VAL A 23 2.31 0.35 6.02
CA VAL A 23 3.21 0.42 7.17
C VAL A 23 2.90 1.65 8.02
N LEU A 24 2.77 2.81 7.40
CA LEU A 24 2.59 4.09 8.07
C LEU A 24 1.22 4.27 8.75
N VAL A 25 0.18 3.57 8.31
CA VAL A 25 -1.13 3.53 8.99
C VAL A 25 -1.02 2.98 10.41
N GLN A 26 0.01 2.19 10.70
CA GLN A 26 0.22 1.60 12.02
C GLN A 26 0.82 2.59 13.02
N PHE A 27 1.33 3.72 12.54
CA PHE A 27 1.92 4.77 13.35
C PHE A 27 0.90 5.91 13.49
N PRO A 28 0.13 5.95 14.58
CA PRO A 28 -0.75 7.06 14.86
C PRO A 28 0.05 8.34 15.08
N LEU A 29 -0.52 9.47 14.68
CA LEU A 29 0.15 10.76 14.79
C LEU A 29 0.01 11.28 16.21
N GLN A 30 1.10 11.24 16.95
CA GLN A 30 1.14 11.67 18.35
C GLN A 30 1.07 13.20 18.39
N GLY A 31 -0.08 13.73 18.80
CA GLY A 31 -0.34 15.15 18.92
C GLY A 31 -1.76 15.40 19.43
N ALA A 32 -2.02 16.59 19.96
CA ALA A 32 -3.36 17.00 20.35
C ALA A 32 -3.65 18.40 19.82
N ILE A 33 -4.82 18.62 19.22
CA ILE A 33 -5.29 19.94 18.77
C ILE A 33 -6.63 20.20 19.44
N GLY A 34 -6.70 21.25 20.26
CA GLY A 34 -7.96 21.68 20.90
C GLY A 34 -8.59 20.65 21.85
N GLY A 35 -7.80 19.73 22.43
CA GLY A 35 -8.29 18.67 23.30
C GLY A 35 -8.64 17.35 22.60
N LEU A 36 -8.58 17.30 21.26
CA LEU A 36 -8.71 16.07 20.49
C LEU A 36 -7.34 15.44 20.26
N SER A 37 -7.20 14.15 20.57
CA SER A 37 -6.01 13.36 20.28
C SER A 37 -5.95 13.04 18.79
N LEU A 38 -4.90 13.49 18.11
CA LEU A 38 -4.68 13.19 16.70
C LEU A 38 -4.41 11.71 16.47
N ALA A 39 -3.96 10.99 17.50
CA ALA A 39 -3.69 9.56 17.41
C ALA A 39 -4.96 8.74 17.10
N ASP A 40 -6.13 9.25 17.48
CA ASP A 40 -7.41 8.56 17.29
C ASP A 40 -8.03 8.82 15.90
N ILE A 41 -7.53 9.85 15.19
CA ILE A 41 -8.15 10.37 13.97
C ILE A 41 -7.18 10.28 12.77
N LEU A 42 -5.87 10.36 13.02
CA LEU A 42 -4.85 10.54 12.00
C LEU A 42 -3.65 9.61 12.22
N THR A 43 -3.24 8.97 11.14
CA THR A 43 -2.03 8.15 11.08
C THR A 43 -1.07 8.76 10.06
N TRP A 44 0.22 8.42 10.17
CA TRP A 44 1.21 8.85 9.18
C TRP A 44 0.88 8.35 7.76
N GLY A 45 0.10 7.26 7.65
CA GLY A 45 -0.36 6.75 6.37
C GLY A 45 -1.25 7.72 5.59
N ALA A 46 -1.99 8.62 6.27
CA ALA A 46 -2.82 9.61 5.62
C ALA A 46 -2.01 10.60 4.75
N PHE A 47 -0.74 10.83 5.09
CA PHE A 47 0.16 11.71 4.32
C PHE A 47 0.73 11.02 3.08
N THR A 48 0.82 9.69 3.09
CA THR A 48 1.36 8.93 1.95
C THR A 48 0.30 8.50 0.95
N TYR A 49 -0.96 8.37 1.37
CA TYR A 49 -2.08 8.05 0.47
C TYR A 49 -2.22 8.97 -0.75
N PRO A 50 -2.09 10.32 -0.63
CA PRO A 50 -2.13 11.24 -1.76
C PRO A 50 -1.11 10.93 -2.88
N PHE A 51 0.02 10.29 -2.55
CA PHE A 51 1.00 9.91 -3.58
C PHE A 51 0.50 8.80 -4.50
N SER A 52 -0.42 7.95 -4.05
CA SER A 52 -1.02 6.91 -4.91
C SER A 52 -1.91 7.54 -5.99
N PHE A 53 -2.63 8.62 -5.64
CA PHE A 53 -3.36 9.43 -6.60
C PHE A 53 -2.42 10.13 -7.58
N LEU A 54 -1.29 10.67 -7.11
CA LEU A 54 -0.29 11.28 -7.98
C LEU A 54 0.26 10.29 -9.02
N VAL A 55 0.60 9.06 -8.61
CA VAL A 55 1.07 8.01 -9.52
C VAL A 55 -0.01 7.68 -10.55
N THR A 56 -1.26 7.59 -10.12
CA THR A 56 -2.41 7.31 -10.99
C THR A 56 -2.65 8.43 -12.00
N ASP A 57 -2.59 9.69 -11.58
CA ASP A 57 -2.77 10.84 -12.45
C ASP A 57 -1.65 10.94 -13.49
N LEU A 58 -0.39 10.73 -13.07
CA LEU A 58 0.74 10.73 -13.99
C LEU A 58 0.64 9.57 -15.01
N ALA A 59 0.20 8.39 -14.59
CA ALA A 59 -0.08 7.27 -15.48
C ALA A 59 -1.22 7.59 -16.46
N ASN A 60 -2.28 8.24 -15.98
CA ASN A 60 -3.44 8.65 -16.78
C ASN A 60 -3.04 9.67 -17.85
N ARG A 61 -2.26 10.68 -17.49
CA ARG A 61 -1.73 11.70 -18.41
C ARG A 61 -0.80 11.12 -19.47
N ARG A 62 -0.02 10.09 -19.12
CA ARG A 62 0.99 9.51 -20.04
C ARG A 62 0.43 8.43 -20.97
N TYR A 63 -0.49 7.61 -20.48
CA TYR A 63 -0.92 6.38 -21.16
C TYR A 63 -2.44 6.23 -21.29
N GLY A 64 -3.19 7.21 -20.79
CA GLY A 64 -4.65 7.21 -20.81
C GLY A 64 -5.30 6.40 -19.68
N PRO A 65 -6.62 6.56 -19.52
CA PRO A 65 -7.35 6.06 -18.36
C PRO A 65 -7.42 4.53 -18.28
N ALA A 66 -7.47 3.84 -19.43
CA ALA A 66 -7.51 2.38 -19.46
C ALA A 66 -6.23 1.75 -18.91
N VAL A 67 -5.07 2.33 -19.24
CA VAL A 67 -3.77 1.83 -18.77
C VAL A 67 -3.53 2.23 -17.32
N ALA A 68 -3.93 3.44 -16.92
CA ALA A 68 -3.83 3.88 -15.53
C ALA A 68 -4.58 2.94 -14.59
N ARG A 69 -5.83 2.55 -14.90
CA ARG A 69 -6.59 1.57 -14.11
C ARG A 69 -5.85 0.24 -13.92
N ARG A 70 -5.21 -0.27 -14.99
CA ARG A 70 -4.41 -1.49 -14.91
C ARG A 70 -3.19 -1.33 -14.01
N ILE A 71 -2.51 -0.18 -14.09
CA ILE A 71 -1.36 0.13 -13.22
C ILE A 71 -1.79 0.17 -11.76
N VAL A 72 -2.90 0.83 -11.44
CA VAL A 72 -3.44 0.87 -10.07
C VAL A 72 -3.76 -0.53 -9.59
N PHE A 73 -4.51 -1.31 -10.38
CA PHE A 73 -4.93 -2.64 -10.01
C PHE A 73 -3.74 -3.59 -9.75
N VAL A 74 -2.79 -3.64 -10.69
CA VAL A 74 -1.60 -4.49 -10.56
C VAL A 74 -0.70 -4.01 -9.43
N GLY A 75 -0.48 -2.70 -9.30
CA GLY A 75 0.34 -2.12 -8.24
C GLY A 75 -0.25 -2.32 -6.85
N PHE A 76 -1.56 -2.16 -6.70
CA PHE A 76 -2.28 -2.42 -5.46
C PHE A 76 -2.23 -3.90 -5.08
N THR A 77 -2.50 -4.80 -6.03
CA THR A 77 -2.43 -6.24 -5.80
C THR A 77 -1.01 -6.65 -5.38
N ALA A 78 0.01 -6.17 -6.08
CA ALA A 78 1.40 -6.41 -5.73
C ALA A 78 1.75 -5.86 -4.33
N ALA A 79 1.26 -4.67 -3.98
CA ALA A 79 1.46 -4.09 -2.66
C ALA A 79 0.82 -4.91 -1.54
N VAL A 80 -0.39 -5.41 -1.75
CA VAL A 80 -1.09 -6.28 -0.80
C VAL A 80 -0.29 -7.57 -0.61
N ILE A 81 0.11 -8.24 -1.69
CA ILE A 81 0.93 -9.45 -1.63
C ILE A 81 2.24 -9.17 -0.89
N CYS A 82 2.95 -8.10 -1.23
CA CYS A 82 4.17 -7.69 -0.53
C CYS A 82 3.93 -7.43 0.97
N SER A 83 2.84 -6.76 1.33
CA SER A 83 2.49 -6.47 2.72
C SER A 83 2.20 -7.73 3.53
N VAL A 84 1.78 -8.82 2.89
CA VAL A 84 1.51 -10.13 3.52
C VAL A 84 2.75 -11.02 3.53
N VAL A 85 3.54 -11.04 2.44
CA VAL A 85 4.61 -12.02 2.23
C VAL A 85 5.97 -11.53 2.74
N ILE A 86 6.28 -10.24 2.60
CA ILE A 86 7.59 -9.70 3.00
C ILE A 86 7.83 -9.81 4.51
N PRO A 87 6.88 -9.47 5.40
CA PRO A 87 7.16 -9.50 6.83
C PRO A 87 7.46 -10.92 7.39
N PRO A 88 6.69 -11.98 7.06
CA PRO A 88 7.04 -13.36 7.46
C PRO A 88 8.38 -13.83 6.88
N LEU A 89 8.71 -13.42 5.66
CA LEU A 89 10.01 -13.74 5.05
C LEU A 89 11.16 -13.07 5.81
N LEU A 90 11.07 -11.77 6.07
CA LEU A 90 12.10 -11.03 6.81
C LEU A 90 12.27 -11.58 8.25
N PHE A 91 11.18 -12.01 8.90
CA PHE A 91 11.23 -12.70 10.18
C PHE A 91 11.99 -14.03 10.10
N ARG A 92 11.69 -14.86 9.08
CA ARG A 92 12.42 -16.11 8.82
C ARG A 92 13.93 -15.91 8.58
N TYR A 93 14.31 -14.79 7.99
CA TYR A 93 15.72 -14.42 7.77
C TYR A 93 16.37 -13.75 8.99
N GLY A 94 15.67 -13.61 10.12
CA GLY A 94 16.19 -13.00 11.35
C GLY A 94 16.44 -11.49 11.25
N LEU A 95 15.85 -10.82 10.26
CA LEU A 95 16.05 -9.39 10.01
C LEU A 95 15.09 -8.49 10.83
N ILE A 96 14.05 -9.08 11.43
CA ILE A 96 13.11 -8.42 12.33
C ILE A 96 12.74 -9.37 13.47
N GLU A 97 12.71 -8.86 14.71
CA GLU A 97 12.41 -9.63 15.93
C GLU A 97 10.91 -9.93 16.13
N PHE A 98 10.03 -9.19 15.46
CA PHE A 98 8.59 -9.30 15.66
C PHE A 98 7.98 -10.33 14.70
N GLU A 99 7.43 -11.43 15.25
CA GLU A 99 6.50 -12.28 14.53
C GLU A 99 5.33 -11.38 14.13
N THR A 100 5.21 -11.05 12.84
CA THR A 100 4.16 -10.14 12.38
C THR A 100 2.83 -10.80 12.66
N ALA A 101 2.18 -10.34 13.74
CA ALA A 101 1.02 -10.93 14.37
C ALA A 101 0.13 -11.58 13.31
N ALA A 102 -0.10 -12.89 13.44
CA ALA A 102 -0.98 -13.64 12.55
C ALA A 102 -2.31 -12.88 12.31
N ASP A 103 -2.81 -12.15 13.31
CA ASP A 103 -3.94 -11.24 13.22
C ASP A 103 -3.86 -10.19 12.10
N ARG A 104 -2.67 -9.60 11.86
CA ARG A 104 -2.48 -8.61 10.80
C ARG A 104 -2.51 -9.26 9.42
N LEU A 105 -1.89 -10.43 9.27
CA LEU A 105 -1.89 -11.17 8.00
C LEU A 105 -3.29 -11.70 7.67
N VAL A 106 -4.01 -12.22 8.67
CA VAL A 106 -5.39 -12.68 8.57
C VAL A 106 -6.32 -11.52 8.19
N ARG A 107 -6.17 -10.34 8.81
CA ARG A 107 -6.95 -9.14 8.47
C ARG A 107 -6.71 -8.65 7.05
N ILE A 108 -5.45 -8.61 6.59
CA ILE A 108 -5.12 -8.19 5.22
C ILE A 108 -5.65 -9.21 4.20
N ALA A 109 -5.49 -10.51 4.46
CA ALA A 109 -6.02 -11.57 3.59
C ALA A 109 -7.57 -11.54 3.53
N ALA A 110 -8.24 -11.35 4.67
CA ALA A 110 -9.70 -11.26 4.72
C ALA A 110 -10.23 -10.00 4.02
N ALA A 111 -9.61 -8.84 4.24
CA ALA A 111 -10.00 -7.58 3.61
C ALA A 111 -9.76 -7.59 2.09
N SER A 112 -8.64 -8.16 1.63
CA SER A 112 -8.35 -8.27 0.20
C SER A 112 -9.18 -9.34 -0.50
N GLY A 113 -9.42 -10.49 0.13
CA GLY A 113 -10.30 -11.53 -0.40
C GLY A 113 -11.74 -11.04 -0.56
N THR A 114 -12.26 -10.30 0.42
CA THR A 114 -13.60 -9.68 0.33
C THR A 114 -13.66 -8.58 -0.71
N ALA A 115 -12.67 -7.68 -0.77
CA ALA A 115 -12.60 -6.66 -1.81
C ALA A 115 -12.57 -7.26 -3.23
N PHE A 116 -11.89 -8.39 -3.42
CA PHE A 116 -11.81 -9.08 -4.71
C PHE A 116 -13.10 -9.84 -5.08
N LEU A 117 -13.84 -10.34 -4.10
CA LEU A 117 -15.12 -11.03 -4.33
C LEU A 117 -16.29 -10.06 -4.59
N ILE A 118 -16.15 -8.81 -4.15
CA ILE A 118 -17.21 -7.78 -4.26
C ILE A 118 -16.97 -6.83 -5.45
N ALA A 119 -15.73 -6.69 -5.92
CA ALA A 119 -15.37 -5.88 -7.10
C ALA A 119 -15.67 -6.59 -8.42
#